data_AF-A0A533X9X1-F1
#
_entry.id   AF-A0A533X9X1-F1
#
_cell.length_a   1.000
_cell.length_b   1.000
_cell.length_c   1.000
_cell.angle_alpha   90.00
_cell.angle_beta   90.00
_cell.angle_gamma   90.00
#
_symmetry.space_group_name_H-M   'P 1'
#
loop_
_entity.id
_entity.type
_entity.pdbx_description
1 polymer ?
#
loop_
_entity_poly.entity_id
_entity_poly.type
_entity_poly.pdbx_seq_one_letter_code
_entity_poly.pdbx_strand_id
1 'polypeptide(L)' 'LEWVQNLNRLRWTEEEVNAKLEDKITRAFGDVHETSQKEKVSMRTAALIVGVGRVADAIKTLGLWP' A
#
# COMPACT_ATOMS: atom_id res chain seq x y z
N LEU A 1 -9.30 6.49 4.16
CA LEU A 1 -9.40 7.85 3.55
C LEU A 1 -9.99 8.86 4.53
N GLU A 2 -10.95 8.46 5.35
CA GLU A 2 -11.55 9.26 6.42
C GLU A 2 -10.54 9.93 7.37
N TRP A 3 -9.54 9.21 7.87
CA TRP A 3 -8.53 9.78 8.77
C TRP A 3 -7.81 11.01 8.18
N VAL A 4 -7.47 10.97 6.88
CA VAL A 4 -6.82 12.09 6.18
C VAL A 4 -7.80 13.28 6.02
N GLN A 5 -9.07 12.99 5.73
CA GLN A 5 -10.12 14.00 5.64
C GLN A 5 -10.30 14.72 6.98
N ASN A 6 -10.35 13.98 8.10
CA ASN A 6 -10.48 14.53 9.44
C ASN A 6 -9.28 15.40 9.83
N LEU A 7 -8.06 14.96 9.53
CA LEU A 7 -6.84 15.72 9.80
C LEU A 7 -6.82 17.07 9.07
N ASN A 8 -7.33 17.12 7.84
CA ASN A 8 -7.35 18.33 7.02
C ASN A 8 -8.66 19.13 7.12
N ARG A 9 -9.65 18.66 7.90
CA ARG A 9 -11.00 19.25 8.00
C ARG A 9 -11.69 19.42 6.63
N LEU A 10 -11.48 18.48 5.72
CA LEU A 10 -12.09 18.46 4.39
C LEU A 10 -13.07 17.29 4.29
N ARG A 11 -14.12 17.45 3.48
CA ARG A 11 -14.98 16.34 3.05
C ARG A 11 -14.87 16.20 1.55
N TRP A 12 -14.59 14.99 1.09
CA TRP A 12 -14.53 14.66 -0.32
C TRP A 12 -15.89 14.20 -0.83
N THR A 13 -16.15 14.41 -2.12
CA THR A 13 -17.29 13.78 -2.80
C THR A 13 -17.07 12.28 -2.95
N GLU A 14 -18.13 11.53 -3.25
CA GLU A 14 -18.02 10.11 -3.51
C GLU A 14 -17.10 9.81 -4.69
N GLU A 15 -17.16 10.62 -5.75
CA GLU A 15 -16.31 10.50 -6.93
C GLU A 15 -14.82 10.69 -6.57
N GLU A 16 -14.50 11.69 -5.73
CA GLU A 16 -13.14 11.92 -5.27
C GLU A 16 -12.62 10.77 -4.39
N VAL A 17 -13.48 10.21 -3.53
CA VAL A 17 -13.14 9.03 -2.71
C VAL A 17 -12.86 7.83 -3.60
N ASN A 18 -13.73 7.56 -4.58
CA ASN A 18 -13.61 6.43 -5.49
C ASN A 18 -12.35 6.55 -6.37
N ALA A 19 -12.07 7.73 -6.93
CA ALA A 19 -10.85 7.95 -7.71
C ALA A 19 -9.57 7.72 -6.88
N LYS A 20 -9.54 8.22 -5.64
CA LYS A 20 -8.40 7.99 -4.72
C LYS A 20 -8.28 6.54 -4.29
N LEU A 21 -9.40 5.81 -4.18
CA LEU A 21 -9.41 4.39 -3.84
C LEU A 21 -8.87 3.56 -5.00
N GLU A 22 -9.38 3.79 -6.22
CA GLU A 22 -8.95 3.10 -7.43
C GLU A 22 -7.43 3.22 -7.62
N ASP A 23 -6.90 4.44 -7.55
CA ASP A 23 -5.47 4.70 -7.68
C ASP A 23 -4.62 3.96 -6.62
N LYS A 24 -5.11 3.83 -5.38
CA LYS A 24 -4.42 3.06 -4.33
C LYS A 24 -4.46 1.56 -4.58
N ILE A 25 -5.62 1.03 -4.98
CA ILE A 25 -5.81 -0.41 -5.20
C ILE A 25 -5.07 -0.88 -6.45
N THR A 26 -5.14 -0.12 -7.56
CA THR A 26 -4.45 -0.45 -8.81
C THR A 26 -2.94 -0.49 -8.62
N ARG A 27 -2.36 0.48 -7.90
CA ARG A 27 -0.94 0.47 -7.55
C ARG A 27 -0.58 -0.73 -6.67
N ALA A 28 -1.35 -0.99 -5.62
CA ALA A 28 -1.10 -2.14 -4.74
C ALA A 28 -1.19 -3.49 -5.48
N PHE A 29 -2.15 -3.63 -6.41
CA PHE A 29 -2.26 -4.80 -7.26
C PHE A 29 -1.05 -4.94 -8.20
N GLY A 30 -0.61 -3.84 -8.81
CA GLY A 30 0.58 -3.80 -9.66
C GLY A 30 1.82 -4.35 -8.95
N ASP A 31 2.10 -3.83 -7.75
CA ASP A 31 3.25 -4.27 -6.94
C ASP A 31 3.21 -5.78 -6.62
N VAL A 32 2.02 -6.30 -6.27
CA VAL A 32 1.84 -7.73 -5.98
C VAL A 32 1.99 -8.57 -7.25
N HIS A 33 1.42 -8.13 -8.36
CA HIS A 33 1.52 -8.83 -9.63
C HIS A 33 2.96 -8.90 -10.13
N GLU A 34 3.69 -7.77 -10.11
CA GLU A 34 5.10 -7.72 -10.48
C GLU A 34 5.94 -8.65 -9.59
N THR A 35 5.73 -8.59 -8.26
CA THR A 35 6.43 -9.46 -7.31
C THR A 35 6.13 -10.94 -7.55
N SER A 36 4.87 -11.28 -7.85
CA SER A 36 4.47 -12.66 -8.18
C SER A 36 5.19 -13.19 -9.42
N GLN A 37 5.29 -12.38 -10.47
CA GLN A 37 6.01 -12.76 -11.69
C GLN A 37 7.52 -12.87 -11.46
N LYS A 38 8.11 -11.90 -10.76
CA LYS A 38 9.54 -11.84 -10.47
C LYS A 38 10.01 -13.02 -9.62
N GLU A 39 9.31 -13.29 -8.52
CA GLU A 39 9.67 -14.34 -7.57
C GLU A 39 9.07 -15.71 -7.93
N LYS A 40 8.24 -15.78 -8.98
CA LYS A 40 7.55 -16.99 -9.47
C LYS A 40 6.72 -17.69 -8.40
N VAL A 41 5.99 -16.91 -7.60
CA VAL A 41 5.13 -17.40 -6.52
C VAL A 41 3.67 -17.01 -6.75
N SER A 42 2.75 -17.65 -6.01
CA SER A 42 1.34 -17.26 -6.03
C SER A 42 1.14 -15.79 -5.62
N MET A 43 0.09 -15.14 -6.15
CA MET A 43 -0.29 -13.77 -5.79
C MET A 43 -0.49 -13.59 -4.27
N ARG A 44 -0.97 -14.63 -3.58
CA ARG A 44 -1.13 -14.61 -2.12
C ARG A 44 0.23 -14.50 -1.43
N THR A 45 1.20 -15.30 -1.84
CA THR A 45 2.57 -15.25 -1.30
C THR A 45 3.23 -13.92 -1.65
N ALA A 46 3.08 -13.44 -2.88
CA ALA A 46 3.60 -12.14 -3.30
C ALA A 46 3.04 -10.99 -2.47
N ALA A 47 1.75 -11.01 -2.13
CA ALA A 47 1.15 -9.99 -1.25
C ALA A 47 1.77 -9.98 0.15
N LEU A 48 2.10 -11.15 0.70
CA LEU A 48 2.83 -11.24 1.97
C LEU A 48 4.25 -10.71 1.84
N ILE A 49 4.96 -11.02 0.75
CA ILE A 49 6.31 -10.51 0.47
C ILE A 49 6.30 -8.98 0.42
N VAL A 50 5.38 -8.38 -0.35
CA VAL A 50 5.25 -6.92 -0.46
C VAL A 50 4.93 -6.29 0.90
N GLY A 51 3.97 -6.86 1.64
CA GLY A 51 3.56 -6.34 2.94
C GLY A 51 4.67 -6.36 3.99
N VAL A 52 5.33 -7.51 4.15
CA VAL A 52 6.43 -7.68 5.12
C VAL A 52 7.66 -6.89 4.70
N GLY A 53 7.99 -6.89 3.39
CA GLY A 53 9.13 -6.16 2.83
C GLY A 53 9.05 -4.67 3.15
N ARG A 54 7.90 -4.03 2.95
CA ARG A 54 7.70 -2.60 3.27
C ARG A 54 7.97 -2.27 4.75
N VAL A 55 7.57 -3.15 5.68
CA VAL A 55 7.81 -2.96 7.12
C VAL A 55 9.29 -3.17 7.45
N ALA A 56 9.90 -4.21 6.89
CA ALA A 56 11.32 -4.50 7.08
C ALA A 56 12.20 -3.34 6.56
N ASP A 57 11.87 -2.78 5.39
CA ASP A 57 12.56 -1.65 4.80
C ASP A 57 12.43 -0.38 5.65
N ALA A 58 11.24 -0.12 6.20
CA ALA A 58 11.02 1.00 7.10
C ALA A 58 11.87 0.88 8.38
N ILE A 59 11.91 -0.31 9.00
CA ILE A 59 12.73 -0.57 10.20
C ILE A 59 14.22 -0.42 9.86
N LYS A 60 14.67 -0.97 8.73
CA LYS A 60 16.06 -0.87 8.30
C LYS A 60 16.48 0.58 8.03
N THR A 61 15.57 1.41 7.51
CA THR A 61 15.82 2.81 7.20
C THR A 61 15.84 3.69 8.45
N LEU A 62 14.90 3.47 9.38
CA LEU A 62 14.78 4.26 10.61
C LEU A 62 15.79 3.82 11.68
N GLY A 63 16.32 2.61 11.57
CA GLY A 63 17.19 2.01 12.58
C GLY A 63 16.40 1.46 13.77
N LEU A 64 17.11 0.73 14.63
CA LEU A 64 16.60 0.28 15.93
C LEU A 64 17.18 1.20 17.00
N TRP A 65 16.33 2.05 17.56
CA TRP A 65 16.65 3.02 18.60
C TRP A 65 15.64 2.86 19.75
N PRO A 66 16.04 2.98 21.03
CA PRO A 66 15.16 3.54 22.05
C PRO A 66 15.16 5.07 21.96
#